data_AF-A0A7W1TWT4-F1
#
_entry.id   AF-A0A7W1TWT4-F1
#
_cell.length_a   1.000
_cell.length_b   1.000
_cell.length_c   1.000
_cell.angle_alpha   90.00
_cell.angle_beta   90.00
_cell.angle_gamma   90.00
#
_symmetry.space_group_name_H-M   'P 1'
#
loop_
_entity.id
_entity.type
_entity.pdbx_description
1 polymer ?
#
loop_
_entity_poly.entity_id
_entity_poly.type
_entity_poly.pdbx_seq_one_letter_code
_entity_poly.pdbx_strand_id
1 'polypeptide(L)'
;IDYVAVRTPSTTDGLPEAPSANAFPCDVVPGTHYAAIQRLAAAGIVDGSGDNADGEACFEPGRPVTRAQMAKFIAEAQRVLGQDVPASAADYFADDDGDTHEDNIDAIAAEGITQGVGTNAQGQDRYDPAAPVRRDQMASFLARKLDRLVDRTAAEPPPTATLSPTSATVAAGADFEGTITASKGTIDGASVKGCALSPPEVFAIENPAGAATLTFNVTIPAAQDGTSCRLDVVTTFVDGGRDTSSAIIRVTPTS
;
A
#
# COMPACT_ATOMS: atom_id res chain seq x y z
N ILE A 1 0.96 17.29 -26.90
CA ILE A 1 0.60 16.10 -26.09
C ILE A 1 1.38 16.28 -24.80
N ASP A 2 0.79 17.05 -23.88
CA ASP A 2 1.42 17.32 -22.59
C ASP A 2 1.26 16.09 -21.71
N TYR A 3 2.40 15.62 -21.22
CA TYR A 3 2.51 14.47 -20.34
C TYR A 3 1.96 14.88 -18.97
N VAL A 4 0.73 14.47 -18.66
CA VAL A 4 0.19 14.57 -17.31
C VAL A 4 1.07 13.69 -16.44
N ALA A 5 1.87 14.32 -15.58
CA ALA A 5 2.65 13.60 -14.58
C ALA A 5 1.69 12.88 -13.65
N VAL A 6 1.50 11.57 -13.86
CA VAL A 6 0.92 10.67 -12.89
C VAL A 6 1.88 10.68 -11.69
N ARG A 7 1.62 11.56 -10.72
CA ARG A 7 2.25 11.50 -9.42
C ARG A 7 1.64 10.29 -8.72
N THR A 8 2.27 9.14 -8.89
CA THR A 8 1.99 7.97 -8.06
C THR A 8 2.28 8.37 -6.61
N PRO A 9 1.28 8.43 -5.72
CA PRO A 9 1.55 8.59 -4.30
C PRO A 9 2.46 7.44 -3.84
N SER A 10 3.55 7.79 -3.16
CA SER A 10 4.36 6.78 -2.45
C SER A 10 3.50 6.17 -1.36
N THR A 11 3.51 4.84 -1.24
CA THR A 11 2.77 4.09 -0.21
C THR A 11 3.18 4.46 1.23
N THR A 12 4.22 5.27 1.41
CA THR A 12 4.73 5.75 2.70
C THR A 12 4.29 7.17 3.10
N ASP A 13 3.77 8.00 2.19
CA ASP A 13 3.64 9.46 2.43
C ASP A 13 2.19 9.96 2.65
N GLY A 14 1.21 9.04 2.60
CA GLY A 14 -0.21 9.38 2.80
C GLY A 14 -0.77 10.32 1.72
N LEU A 15 -1.79 11.12 2.06
CA LEU A 15 -2.32 12.12 1.14
C LEU A 15 -1.25 13.18 0.81
N PRO A 16 -1.21 13.70 -0.44
CA PRO A 16 -0.29 14.77 -0.80
C PRO A 16 -0.43 15.98 0.14
N GLU A 17 0.62 16.80 0.22
CA GLU A 17 0.52 18.10 0.90
C GLU A 17 -0.54 18.98 0.23
N ALA A 18 -1.17 19.85 1.04
CA ALA A 18 -2.17 20.78 0.52
C ALA A 18 -1.50 21.72 -0.50
N PRO A 19 -2.07 21.89 -1.71
CA PRO A 19 -1.53 22.82 -2.69
C PRO A 19 -1.60 24.26 -2.16
N SER A 20 -0.70 25.11 -2.65
CA SER A 20 -0.68 26.54 -2.29
C SER A 20 -1.88 27.31 -2.83
N ALA A 21 -2.48 26.85 -3.93
CA ALA A 21 -3.71 27.41 -4.47
C ALA A 21 -4.94 26.76 -3.82
N ASN A 22 -5.96 27.58 -3.52
CA ASN A 22 -7.25 27.09 -3.08
C ASN A 22 -7.95 26.39 -4.24
N ALA A 23 -8.40 25.15 -4.04
CA ALA A 23 -9.05 24.36 -5.07
C ALA A 23 -10.51 24.80 -5.25
N PHE A 24 -11.11 25.34 -4.19
CA PHE A 24 -12.51 25.77 -4.17
C PHE A 24 -12.64 27.18 -3.57
N PRO A 25 -12.15 28.22 -4.27
CA PRO A 25 -12.12 29.59 -3.74
C PRO A 25 -13.50 30.20 -3.50
N CYS A 26 -14.55 29.68 -4.14
CA CYS A 26 -15.93 30.14 -3.99
C CYS A 26 -16.44 30.06 -2.53
N ASP A 27 -16.16 28.97 -1.81
CA ASP A 27 -16.80 28.70 -0.52
C ASP A 27 -15.93 27.95 0.51
N VAL A 28 -14.71 27.54 0.15
CA VAL A 28 -13.76 26.93 1.08
C VAL A 28 -12.76 27.98 1.55
N VAL A 29 -12.86 28.37 2.82
CA VAL A 29 -11.97 29.35 3.47
C VAL A 29 -11.09 28.69 4.53
N PRO A 30 -9.94 29.28 4.91
CA PRO A 30 -9.08 28.75 5.96
C PRO A 30 -9.84 28.46 7.26
N GLY A 31 -9.70 27.24 7.78
CA GLY A 31 -10.42 26.75 8.95
C GLY A 31 -10.12 25.26 9.18
N THR A 32 -10.85 24.64 10.13
CA THR A 32 -10.59 23.27 10.59
C THR A 32 -10.55 22.23 9.46
N HIS A 33 -11.38 22.39 8.42
CA HIS A 33 -11.50 21.43 7.32
C HIS A 33 -10.71 21.82 6.07
N TYR A 34 -10.15 23.03 6.02
CA TYR A 34 -9.50 23.58 4.82
C TYR A 34 -8.40 22.66 4.29
N ALA A 35 -7.42 22.33 5.13
CA ALA A 35 -6.30 21.48 4.71
C ALA A 35 -6.76 20.09 4.25
N ALA A 36 -7.77 19.50 4.90
CA ALA A 36 -8.28 18.18 4.52
C ALA A 36 -8.94 18.22 3.14
N ILE A 37 -9.81 19.20 2.89
CA ILE A 37 -10.47 19.39 1.58
C ILE A 37 -9.43 19.58 0.49
N GLN A 38 -8.45 20.47 0.71
CA GLN A 38 -7.39 20.76 -0.25
C GLN A 38 -6.53 19.53 -0.60
N ARG A 39 -6.19 18.71 0.40
CA ARG A 39 -5.40 17.48 0.18
C ARG A 39 -6.19 16.40 -0.55
N LEU A 40 -7.48 16.25 -0.24
CA LEU A 40 -8.35 15.30 -0.94
C LEU A 40 -8.57 15.73 -2.40
N ALA A 41 -8.71 17.02 -2.67
CA ALA A 41 -8.82 17.56 -4.02
C ALA A 41 -7.53 17.32 -4.82
N ALA A 42 -6.37 17.57 -4.21
CA ALA A 42 -5.07 17.29 -4.82
C ALA A 42 -4.82 15.80 -5.08
N ALA A 43 -5.46 14.92 -4.31
CA ALA A 43 -5.42 13.47 -4.51
C ALA A 43 -6.47 12.98 -5.53
N GLY A 44 -7.34 13.85 -6.06
CA GLY A 44 -8.43 13.46 -6.96
C GLY A 44 -9.62 12.77 -6.29
N ILE A 45 -9.64 12.68 -4.96
CA ILE A 45 -10.70 11.98 -4.21
C ILE A 45 -12.00 12.80 -4.24
N VAL A 46 -11.90 14.12 -4.09
CA VAL A 46 -13.07 15.02 -4.10
C VAL A 46 -12.96 16.01 -5.26
N ASP A 47 -14.10 16.30 -5.89
CA ASP A 47 -14.26 17.38 -6.87
C ASP A 47 -15.17 18.46 -6.31
N GLY A 48 -15.28 19.58 -7.02
CA GLY A 48 -16.23 20.64 -6.74
C GLY A 48 -17.63 20.34 -7.25
N SER A 49 -18.58 21.17 -6.84
CA SER A 49 -19.99 21.12 -7.28
C SER A 49 -20.27 21.93 -8.54
N GLY A 50 -19.23 22.53 -9.14
CA GLY A 50 -19.30 23.44 -10.29
C GLY A 50 -18.70 24.81 -9.96
N ASP A 51 -18.84 25.75 -10.90
CA ASP A 51 -18.34 27.11 -10.75
C ASP A 51 -19.47 28.07 -10.36
N ASN A 52 -19.15 29.08 -9.53
CA ASN A 52 -20.07 30.19 -9.26
C ASN A 52 -20.16 31.16 -10.46
N ALA A 53 -20.95 32.22 -10.32
CA ALA A 53 -21.14 33.22 -11.39
C ALA A 53 -19.84 33.93 -11.83
N ASP A 54 -18.83 33.94 -10.98
CA ASP A 54 -17.53 34.55 -11.23
C ASP A 54 -16.51 33.56 -11.82
N GLY A 55 -16.91 32.31 -12.07
CA GLY A 55 -16.06 31.25 -12.61
C GLY A 55 -15.16 30.59 -11.56
N GLU A 56 -15.49 30.73 -10.27
CA GLU A 56 -14.74 30.09 -9.18
C GLU A 56 -15.35 28.75 -8.80
N ALA A 57 -14.53 27.70 -8.77
CA ALA A 57 -14.98 26.37 -8.34
C ALA A 57 -15.46 26.39 -6.87
N CYS A 58 -16.62 25.78 -6.63
CA CYS A 58 -17.27 25.61 -5.32
C CYS A 58 -17.17 24.17 -4.82
N PHE A 59 -17.21 23.96 -3.51
CA PHE A 59 -17.19 22.64 -2.86
C PHE A 59 -18.51 22.26 -2.18
N GLU A 60 -19.26 23.25 -1.68
CA GLU A 60 -20.46 23.11 -0.86
C GLU A 60 -20.25 22.30 0.44
N PRO A 61 -19.39 22.75 1.39
CA PRO A 61 -18.97 21.96 2.55
C PRO A 61 -20.11 21.56 3.52
N GLY A 62 -21.26 22.25 3.45
CA GLY A 62 -22.44 21.95 4.27
C GLY A 62 -23.43 20.99 3.60
N ARG A 63 -23.23 20.62 2.33
CA ARG A 63 -24.17 19.79 1.58
C ARG A 63 -24.05 18.32 1.99
N PRO A 64 -25.16 17.60 2.18
CA PRO A 64 -25.12 16.15 2.41
C PRO A 64 -24.47 15.41 1.23
N VAL A 65 -23.62 14.44 1.55
CA VAL A 65 -22.98 13.57 0.55
C VAL A 65 -23.99 12.56 0.02
N THR A 66 -24.12 12.51 -1.30
CA THR A 66 -24.93 11.49 -2.01
C THR A 66 -24.25 10.12 -1.99
N ARG A 67 -25.00 9.06 -2.25
CA ARG A 67 -24.45 7.70 -2.34
C ARG A 67 -23.42 7.59 -3.46
N ALA A 68 -23.68 8.19 -4.61
CA ALA A 68 -22.74 8.22 -5.73
C ALA A 68 -21.41 8.91 -5.38
N GLN A 69 -21.47 10.09 -4.74
CA GLN A 69 -20.26 10.78 -4.26
C GLN A 69 -19.51 9.97 -3.19
N MET A 70 -20.22 9.30 -2.29
CA MET A 70 -19.61 8.41 -1.31
C MET A 70 -18.88 7.24 -1.98
N ALA A 71 -19.46 6.64 -3.04
CA ALA A 71 -18.80 5.60 -3.82
C ALA A 71 -17.50 6.09 -4.42
N LYS A 72 -17.50 7.28 -5.04
CA LYS A 72 -16.29 7.93 -5.53
C LYS A 72 -15.25 8.07 -4.42
N PHE A 73 -15.62 8.60 -3.26
CA PHE A 73 -14.66 8.84 -2.18
C PHE A 73 -13.97 7.54 -1.72
N ILE A 74 -14.72 6.45 -1.62
CA ILE A 74 -14.16 5.14 -1.28
C ILE A 74 -13.27 4.63 -2.41
N ALA A 75 -13.76 4.59 -3.65
CA ALA A 75 -13.01 4.07 -4.80
C ALA A 75 -11.70 4.83 -5.04
N GLU A 76 -11.72 6.17 -5.01
CA GLU A 76 -10.53 6.98 -5.22
C GLU A 76 -9.55 6.88 -4.05
N ALA A 77 -10.03 6.80 -2.80
CA ALA A 77 -9.14 6.56 -1.66
C ALA A 77 -8.36 5.25 -1.81
N GLN A 78 -8.97 4.22 -2.41
CA GLN A 78 -8.29 2.97 -2.71
C GLN A 78 -7.24 3.11 -3.82
N ARG A 79 -7.57 3.81 -4.91
CA ARG A 79 -6.63 4.08 -6.00
C ARG A 79 -5.41 4.87 -5.51
N VAL A 80 -5.62 5.85 -4.63
CA VAL A 80 -4.55 6.61 -3.96
C VAL A 80 -3.65 5.70 -3.11
N LEU A 81 -4.19 4.62 -2.52
CA LEU A 81 -3.39 3.63 -1.80
C LEU A 81 -2.69 2.61 -2.71
N GLY A 82 -2.75 2.80 -4.04
CA GLY A 82 -2.20 1.85 -5.01
C GLY A 82 -2.93 0.50 -5.02
N GLN A 83 -4.15 0.45 -4.48
CA GLN A 83 -4.95 -0.76 -4.50
C GLN A 83 -5.45 -1.00 -5.92
N ASP A 84 -5.33 -2.24 -6.40
CA ASP A 84 -5.97 -2.67 -7.63
C ASP A 84 -7.49 -2.59 -7.41
N VAL A 85 -8.07 -1.54 -7.97
CA VAL A 85 -9.52 -1.31 -8.06
C VAL A 85 -9.81 -1.41 -9.55
N PRO A 86 -9.99 -2.63 -10.07
CA PRO A 86 -10.26 -2.79 -11.48
C PRO A 86 -11.52 -1.99 -11.82
N ALA A 87 -11.48 -1.27 -12.94
CA ALA A 87 -12.71 -0.80 -13.57
C ALA A 87 -13.58 -2.05 -13.75
N SER A 88 -14.75 -2.07 -13.13
CA SER A 88 -15.64 -3.22 -13.25
C SER A 88 -16.11 -3.27 -14.71
N ALA A 89 -15.96 -4.43 -15.34
CA ALA A 89 -16.60 -4.69 -16.63
C ALA A 89 -18.07 -5.12 -16.46
N ALA A 90 -18.53 -5.27 -15.22
CA ALA A 90 -19.89 -5.63 -14.86
C ALA A 90 -20.63 -4.40 -14.34
N ASP A 91 -21.78 -4.14 -14.94
CA ASP A 91 -22.83 -3.25 -14.43
C ASP A 91 -23.59 -3.99 -13.33
N TYR A 92 -23.56 -3.45 -12.11
CA TYR A 92 -24.20 -4.04 -10.94
C TYR A 92 -25.60 -3.49 -10.65
N PHE A 93 -25.98 -2.32 -11.16
CA PHE A 93 -27.20 -1.63 -10.74
C PHE A 93 -27.90 -0.93 -11.90
N ALA A 94 -29.15 -1.32 -12.19
CA ALA A 94 -29.88 -0.77 -13.33
C ALA A 94 -30.35 0.69 -13.19
N ASP A 95 -30.03 1.38 -12.09
CA ASP A 95 -30.46 2.77 -11.84
C ASP A 95 -29.31 3.77 -11.64
N ASP A 96 -28.07 3.38 -11.97
CA ASP A 96 -26.93 4.30 -12.05
C ASP A 96 -26.37 4.51 -13.47
N ASP A 97 -26.93 3.83 -14.49
CA ASP A 97 -26.66 4.05 -15.92
C ASP A 97 -26.57 5.55 -16.27
N GLY A 98 -25.39 5.99 -16.72
CA GLY A 98 -25.13 7.36 -17.14
C GLY A 98 -24.89 8.36 -16.00
N ASP A 99 -24.83 7.90 -14.75
CA ASP A 99 -24.31 8.68 -13.63
C ASP A 99 -22.80 8.86 -13.79
N THR A 100 -22.29 10.06 -13.52
CA THR A 100 -20.85 10.34 -13.65
C THR A 100 -19.98 9.53 -12.68
N HIS A 101 -20.59 8.86 -11.70
CA HIS A 101 -19.93 8.03 -10.70
C HIS A 101 -20.21 6.52 -10.88
N GLU A 102 -20.87 6.09 -11.96
CA GLU A 102 -21.19 4.69 -12.29
C GLU A 102 -19.96 3.77 -12.11
N ASP A 103 -18.84 4.08 -12.76
CA ASP A 103 -17.58 3.32 -12.63
C ASP A 103 -17.10 3.16 -11.17
N ASN A 104 -17.34 4.16 -10.32
CA ASN A 104 -16.97 4.10 -8.92
C ASN A 104 -17.95 3.26 -8.11
N ILE A 105 -19.24 3.31 -8.46
CA ILE A 105 -20.28 2.50 -7.85
C ILE A 105 -20.00 1.02 -8.14
N ASP A 106 -19.75 0.68 -9.40
CA ASP A 106 -19.46 -0.70 -9.80
C ASP A 106 -18.14 -1.19 -9.19
N ALA A 107 -17.11 -0.34 -9.12
CA ALA A 107 -15.86 -0.68 -8.46
C ALA A 107 -16.06 -1.11 -7.00
N ILE A 108 -16.83 -0.35 -6.21
CA ILE A 108 -17.10 -0.71 -4.81
C ILE A 108 -18.11 -1.87 -4.69
N ALA A 109 -18.91 -2.14 -5.73
CA ALA A 109 -19.82 -3.28 -5.81
C ALA A 109 -19.09 -4.59 -6.09
N ALA A 110 -18.11 -4.57 -6.99
CA ALA A 110 -17.22 -5.69 -7.27
C ALA A 110 -16.44 -6.13 -6.02
N GLU A 111 -16.10 -5.17 -5.16
CA GLU A 111 -15.50 -5.44 -3.86
C GLU A 111 -16.52 -5.81 -2.78
N GLY A 112 -17.82 -5.81 -3.05
CA GLY A 112 -18.87 -6.10 -2.08
C GLY A 112 -18.98 -5.08 -0.94
N ILE A 113 -18.38 -3.88 -1.12
CA ILE A 113 -18.48 -2.78 -0.16
C ILE A 113 -19.92 -2.22 -0.18
N THR A 114 -20.51 -2.08 -1.36
CA THR A 114 -21.94 -1.82 -1.53
C THR A 114 -22.73 -3.08 -1.88
N GLN A 115 -24.03 -3.06 -1.56
CA GLN A 115 -25.02 -4.09 -1.91
C GLN A 115 -26.30 -3.47 -2.49
N GLY A 116 -26.26 -2.18 -2.86
CA GLY A 116 -27.43 -1.47 -3.37
C GLY A 116 -28.49 -1.16 -2.29
N VAL A 117 -29.72 -0.94 -2.75
CA VAL A 117 -30.90 -0.62 -1.93
C VAL A 117 -32.04 -1.62 -2.13
N GLY A 118 -31.75 -2.76 -2.77
CA GLY A 118 -32.71 -3.80 -3.15
C GLY A 118 -32.96 -3.83 -4.66
N THR A 119 -34.04 -4.49 -5.08
CA THR A 119 -34.37 -4.70 -6.48
C THR A 119 -35.56 -3.85 -6.96
N ASN A 120 -35.57 -3.53 -8.26
CA ASN A 120 -36.72 -2.93 -8.93
C ASN A 120 -37.80 -3.99 -9.25
N ALA A 121 -38.93 -3.56 -9.85
CA ALA A 121 -40.04 -4.45 -10.19
C ALA A 121 -39.68 -5.53 -11.24
N GLN A 122 -38.58 -5.32 -11.96
CA GLN A 122 -38.03 -6.22 -12.97
C GLN A 122 -36.99 -7.20 -12.38
N GLY A 123 -36.73 -7.12 -11.07
CA GLY A 123 -35.77 -7.96 -10.37
C GLY A 123 -34.31 -7.54 -10.58
N GLN A 124 -34.05 -6.34 -11.08
CA GLN A 124 -32.70 -5.79 -11.23
C GLN A 124 -32.30 -5.06 -9.96
N ASP A 125 -31.05 -5.21 -9.53
CA ASP A 125 -30.52 -4.51 -8.38
C ASP A 125 -30.47 -2.99 -8.63
N ARG A 126 -30.60 -2.22 -7.55
CA ARG A 126 -30.60 -0.76 -7.57
C ARG A 126 -29.60 -0.19 -6.58
N TYR A 127 -29.02 0.95 -6.89
CA TYR A 127 -28.10 1.71 -6.07
C TYR A 127 -28.71 2.97 -5.43
N ASP A 128 -29.63 3.66 -6.10
CA ASP A 128 -30.15 5.00 -5.71
C ASP A 128 -29.03 6.05 -5.53
N PRO A 129 -28.38 6.48 -6.63
CA PRO A 129 -27.16 7.30 -6.59
C PRO A 129 -27.35 8.68 -5.93
N ALA A 130 -28.52 9.30 -6.14
CA ALA A 130 -28.81 10.65 -5.66
C ALA A 130 -29.20 10.72 -4.16
N ALA A 131 -29.56 9.59 -3.54
CA ALA A 131 -29.99 9.59 -2.15
C ALA A 131 -28.83 9.93 -1.19
N PRO A 132 -29.08 10.64 -0.08
CA PRO A 132 -28.06 10.90 0.93
C PRO A 132 -27.69 9.62 1.68
N VAL A 133 -26.44 9.54 2.13
CA VAL A 133 -25.97 8.43 2.97
C VAL A 133 -26.32 8.68 4.44
N ARG A 134 -27.10 7.78 5.03
CA ARG A 134 -27.38 7.80 6.47
C ARG A 134 -26.24 7.19 7.29
N ARG A 135 -26.19 7.50 8.59
CA ARG A 135 -25.11 7.03 9.49
C ARG A 135 -25.05 5.50 9.64
N ASP A 136 -26.19 4.82 9.65
CA ASP A 136 -26.30 3.35 9.66
C ASP A 136 -25.73 2.73 8.38
N GLN A 137 -26.02 3.35 7.23
CA GLN A 137 -25.48 2.93 5.93
C GLN A 137 -23.97 3.15 5.87
N MET A 138 -23.48 4.32 6.31
CA MET A 138 -22.04 4.60 6.41
C MET A 138 -21.30 3.56 7.27
N ALA A 139 -21.89 3.14 8.39
CA ALA A 139 -21.29 2.09 9.23
C ALA A 139 -21.12 0.76 8.47
N SER A 140 -22.10 0.40 7.63
CA SER A 140 -22.02 -0.82 6.81
C SER A 140 -20.93 -0.73 5.74
N PHE A 141 -20.79 0.42 5.07
CA PHE A 141 -19.71 0.65 4.10
C PHE A 141 -18.33 0.54 4.76
N LEU A 142 -18.14 1.18 5.91
CA LEU A 142 -16.88 1.15 6.64
C LEU A 142 -16.53 -0.26 7.14
N ALA A 143 -17.49 -1.00 7.67
CA ALA A 143 -17.26 -2.37 8.14
C ALA A 143 -16.77 -3.27 7.00
N ARG A 144 -17.49 -3.30 5.88
CA ARG A 144 -17.10 -4.13 4.72
C ARG A 144 -15.77 -3.66 4.11
N LYS A 145 -15.51 -2.35 4.08
CA LYS A 145 -14.23 -1.83 3.60
C LYS A 145 -13.07 -2.32 4.46
N LEU A 146 -13.22 -2.30 5.80
CA LEU A 146 -12.19 -2.77 6.72
C LEU A 146 -11.97 -4.28 6.58
N ASP A 147 -13.03 -5.07 6.46
CA ASP A 147 -12.92 -6.52 6.20
C ASP A 147 -12.11 -6.77 4.91
N ARG A 148 -12.37 -6.00 3.85
CA ARG A 148 -11.58 -6.09 2.61
C ARG A 148 -10.12 -5.71 2.75
N LEU A 149 -9.80 -4.72 3.60
CA LEU A 149 -8.41 -4.38 3.87
C LEU A 149 -7.69 -5.52 4.58
N VAL A 150 -8.33 -6.17 5.56
CA VAL A 150 -7.76 -7.33 6.26
C VAL A 150 -7.56 -8.50 5.29
N ASP A 151 -8.56 -8.82 4.47
CA ASP A 151 -8.46 -9.88 3.46
C ASP A 151 -7.30 -9.64 2.48
N ARG A 152 -7.13 -8.39 2.01
CA ARG A 152 -6.02 -8.02 1.12
C ARG A 152 -4.66 -8.15 1.80
N THR A 153 -4.53 -7.72 3.06
CA THR A 153 -3.29 -7.88 3.82
C THR A 153 -2.95 -9.36 4.09
N ALA A 154 -3.97 -10.22 4.22
CA ALA A 154 -3.77 -11.66 4.34
C ALA A 154 -3.45 -12.32 2.98
N ALA A 155 -3.95 -11.76 1.89
CA ALA A 155 -3.76 -12.29 0.54
C ALA A 155 -2.42 -11.89 -0.11
N GLU A 156 -1.84 -10.75 0.28
CA GLU A 156 -0.53 -10.35 -0.23
C GLU A 156 0.55 -11.29 0.32
N PRO A 157 1.35 -11.97 -0.53
CA PRO A 157 2.39 -12.87 -0.03
C PRO A 157 3.38 -12.09 0.84
N PRO A 158 3.88 -12.65 1.95
CA PRO A 158 4.82 -11.95 2.81
C PRO A 158 6.06 -11.53 2.01
N PRO A 159 6.71 -10.39 2.36
CA PRO A 159 7.99 -10.04 1.75
C PRO A 159 8.99 -11.18 1.96
N THR A 160 9.77 -11.44 0.91
CA THR A 160 10.84 -12.44 0.92
C THR A 160 12.18 -11.76 0.73
N ALA A 161 13.24 -12.40 1.20
CA ALA A 161 14.60 -11.97 1.02
C ALA A 161 15.32 -12.89 0.03
N THR A 162 16.31 -12.34 -0.65
CA THR A 162 17.29 -13.12 -1.41
C THR A 162 18.68 -12.78 -0.91
N LEU A 163 19.58 -13.77 -0.93
CA LEU A 163 20.98 -13.59 -0.56
C LEU A 163 21.89 -13.67 -1.78
N SER A 164 22.85 -12.75 -1.84
CA SER A 164 23.94 -12.80 -2.81
C SER A 164 25.29 -12.65 -2.10
N PRO A 165 26.27 -13.54 -2.35
CA PRO A 165 26.13 -14.76 -3.16
C PRO A 165 25.36 -15.87 -2.41
N THR A 166 24.68 -16.76 -3.13
CA THR A 166 24.03 -17.96 -2.54
C THR A 166 25.03 -19.08 -2.22
N SER A 167 26.26 -18.99 -2.74
CA SER A 167 27.38 -19.82 -2.31
C SER A 167 28.72 -19.11 -2.52
N ALA A 168 29.70 -19.39 -1.67
CA ALA A 168 31.04 -18.82 -1.78
C ALA A 168 32.12 -19.80 -1.29
N THR A 169 33.36 -19.57 -1.70
CA THR A 169 34.54 -20.25 -1.14
C THR A 169 35.34 -19.23 -0.34
N VAL A 170 35.56 -19.49 0.94
CA VAL A 170 36.16 -18.54 1.90
C VAL A 170 37.25 -19.27 2.69
N ALA A 171 38.38 -18.62 2.93
CA ALA A 171 39.43 -19.19 3.79
C ALA A 171 38.97 -19.23 5.24
N ALA A 172 39.39 -20.26 5.98
CA ALA A 172 39.15 -20.32 7.42
C ALA A 172 39.76 -19.07 8.10
N GLY A 173 38.98 -18.36 8.92
CA GLY A 173 39.39 -17.09 9.54
C GLY A 173 39.21 -15.84 8.68
N ALA A 174 38.73 -15.97 7.43
CA ALA A 174 38.47 -14.81 6.56
C ALA A 174 37.02 -14.32 6.66
N ASP A 175 36.82 -13.07 6.28
CA ASP A 175 35.52 -12.43 6.27
C ASP A 175 34.71 -12.85 5.03
N PHE A 176 33.41 -13.02 5.24
CA PHE A 176 32.41 -13.21 4.20
C PHE A 176 31.46 -12.02 4.20
N GLU A 177 31.35 -11.36 3.04
CA GLU A 177 30.37 -10.29 2.81
C GLU A 177 29.18 -10.85 2.01
N GLY A 178 27.98 -10.58 2.50
CA GLY A 178 26.73 -10.95 1.84
C GLY A 178 25.81 -9.74 1.68
N THR A 179 24.99 -9.77 0.65
CA THR A 179 23.93 -8.79 0.39
C THR A 179 22.58 -9.47 0.50
N ILE A 180 21.68 -8.85 1.26
CA ILE A 180 20.27 -9.22 1.39
C ILE A 180 19.47 -8.25 0.54
N THR A 181 18.62 -8.76 -0.34
CA THR A 181 17.70 -7.93 -1.14
C THR A 181 16.27 -8.38 -0.90
N ALA A 182 15.42 -7.46 -0.44
CA ALA A 182 14.00 -7.67 -0.28
C ALA A 182 13.32 -7.77 -1.66
N SER A 183 12.38 -8.69 -1.81
CA SER A 183 11.52 -8.75 -3.00
C SER A 183 10.58 -7.55 -3.09
N LYS A 184 10.23 -6.95 -1.95
CA LYS A 184 9.45 -5.72 -1.80
C LYS A 184 9.64 -5.12 -0.41
N GLY A 185 9.30 -3.84 -0.26
CA GLY A 185 9.37 -3.13 1.02
C GLY A 185 10.79 -2.89 1.51
N THR A 186 10.93 -2.70 2.81
CA THR A 186 12.18 -2.27 3.45
C THR A 186 12.57 -3.26 4.54
N ILE A 187 13.87 -3.55 4.60
CA ILE A 187 14.43 -4.43 5.64
C ILE A 187 14.57 -3.60 6.92
N ASP A 188 14.04 -4.09 8.03
CA ASP A 188 14.22 -3.53 9.37
C ASP A 188 15.58 -3.95 9.95
N GLY A 189 15.90 -5.24 9.79
CA GLY A 189 17.22 -5.76 10.09
C GLY A 189 17.40 -7.22 9.67
N ALA A 190 18.55 -7.77 10.04
CA ALA A 190 18.85 -9.19 9.82
C ALA A 190 19.65 -9.79 10.96
N SER A 191 19.48 -11.10 11.15
CA SER A 191 20.31 -11.94 12.02
C SER A 191 20.96 -13.04 11.19
N VAL A 192 22.27 -13.20 11.33
CA VAL A 192 23.08 -14.19 10.62
C VAL A 192 23.56 -15.25 11.60
N LYS A 193 23.32 -16.53 11.27
CA LYS A 193 23.72 -17.69 12.08
C LYS A 193 24.23 -18.83 11.22
N GLY A 194 24.82 -19.83 11.87
CA GLY A 194 25.39 -21.01 11.22
C GLY A 194 26.91 -20.92 11.09
N CYS A 195 27.51 -21.83 10.33
CA CYS A 195 28.97 -21.92 10.14
C CYS A 195 29.84 -21.82 11.42
N ALA A 196 29.31 -22.26 12.57
CA ALA A 196 29.96 -22.17 13.87
C ALA A 196 30.40 -20.74 14.27
N LEU A 197 29.71 -19.70 13.75
CA LEU A 197 29.93 -18.32 14.14
C LEU A 197 29.84 -18.16 15.67
N SER A 198 30.70 -17.31 16.24
CA SER A 198 30.72 -17.00 17.67
C SER A 198 30.82 -15.48 17.87
N PRO A 199 29.85 -14.82 18.51
CA PRO A 199 28.61 -15.41 19.03
C PRO A 199 27.74 -16.00 17.90
N PRO A 200 26.88 -16.99 18.20
CA PRO A 200 26.10 -17.74 17.19
C PRO A 200 25.09 -16.91 16.40
N GLU A 201 24.86 -15.66 16.81
CA GLU A 201 24.03 -14.68 16.11
C GLU A 201 24.75 -13.33 16.06
N VAL A 202 24.92 -12.78 14.85
CA VAL A 202 25.24 -11.36 14.68
C VAL A 202 23.94 -10.59 14.89
N PHE A 203 23.76 -10.08 16.10
CA PHE A 203 22.53 -9.42 16.55
C PHE A 203 22.39 -8.04 15.89
N ALA A 204 21.37 -7.91 15.04
CA ALA A 204 20.82 -6.66 14.52
C ALA A 204 21.78 -5.80 13.69
N ILE A 205 21.88 -6.12 12.40
CA ILE A 205 22.26 -5.09 11.42
C ILE A 205 21.05 -4.19 11.28
N GLU A 206 21.06 -3.07 11.99
CA GLU A 206 20.03 -2.04 11.85
C GLU A 206 20.17 -1.41 10.46
N ASN A 207 19.05 -1.26 9.77
CA ASN A 207 18.96 -0.55 8.50
C ASN A 207 18.26 0.80 8.71
N PRO A 208 18.92 1.79 9.35
CA PRO A 208 18.28 3.06 9.72
C PRO A 208 17.84 3.89 8.50
N ALA A 209 18.35 3.57 7.31
CA ALA A 209 17.95 4.19 6.06
C ALA A 209 16.65 3.63 5.48
N GLY A 210 16.13 2.50 6.00
CA GLY A 210 14.96 1.83 5.45
C GLY A 210 15.15 1.38 3.99
N ALA A 211 16.34 0.89 3.63
CA ALA A 211 16.60 0.44 2.27
C ALA A 211 16.01 -0.96 1.98
N ALA A 212 15.70 -1.24 0.72
CA ALA A 212 15.31 -2.58 0.25
C ALA A 212 16.50 -3.56 0.18
N THR A 213 17.71 -3.10 0.48
CA THR A 213 18.94 -3.90 0.43
C THR A 213 19.77 -3.66 1.69
N LEU A 214 20.37 -4.71 2.24
CA LEU A 214 21.18 -4.69 3.44
C LEU A 214 22.43 -5.54 3.24
N THR A 215 23.61 -4.98 3.47
CA THR A 215 24.88 -5.74 3.44
C THR A 215 25.25 -6.20 4.85
N PHE A 216 25.93 -7.34 4.92
CA PHE A 216 26.47 -7.87 6.16
C PHE A 216 27.87 -8.42 5.95
N ASN A 217 28.63 -8.44 7.04
CA ASN A 217 29.95 -9.05 7.07
C ASN A 217 30.04 -9.97 8.29
N VAL A 218 30.53 -11.20 8.09
CA VAL A 218 30.79 -12.16 9.18
C VAL A 218 32.16 -12.83 8.98
N THR A 219 32.91 -13.01 10.06
CA THR A 219 34.18 -13.74 10.01
C THR A 219 33.93 -15.24 10.16
N ILE A 220 34.30 -16.03 9.14
CA ILE A 220 34.22 -17.49 9.22
C ILE A 220 35.28 -17.99 10.21
N PRO A 221 34.95 -18.82 11.21
CA PRO A 221 35.92 -19.27 12.21
C PRO A 221 37.18 -19.90 11.59
N ALA A 222 38.33 -19.75 12.24
CA ALA A 222 39.56 -20.41 11.80
C ALA A 222 39.57 -21.92 12.09
N ALA A 223 38.80 -22.36 13.09
CA ALA A 223 38.65 -23.76 13.46
C ALA A 223 37.56 -24.45 12.62
N GLN A 224 37.79 -24.58 11.32
CA GLN A 224 36.88 -25.27 10.40
C GLN A 224 37.51 -26.57 9.93
N ASP A 225 36.68 -27.59 9.72
CA ASP A 225 37.11 -28.92 9.28
C ASP A 225 37.37 -29.01 7.76
N GLY A 226 37.32 -27.87 7.05
CA GLY A 226 37.51 -27.78 5.60
C GLY A 226 36.29 -28.25 4.79
N THR A 227 35.14 -28.49 5.43
CA THR A 227 33.91 -28.87 4.75
C THR A 227 33.03 -27.66 4.40
N SER A 228 31.89 -27.92 3.75
CA SER A 228 30.90 -26.87 3.48
C SER A 228 29.99 -26.69 4.69
N CYS A 229 29.77 -25.44 5.08
CA CYS A 229 28.80 -25.07 6.11
C CYS A 229 27.68 -24.20 5.53
N ARG A 230 26.59 -24.06 6.28
CA ARG A 230 25.44 -23.23 5.91
C ARG A 230 25.42 -21.97 6.77
N LEU A 231 25.24 -20.83 6.12
CA LEU A 231 24.81 -19.59 6.76
C LEU A 231 23.31 -19.43 6.53
N ASP A 232 22.55 -19.29 7.61
CA ASP A 232 21.14 -18.94 7.57
C ASP A 232 20.99 -17.48 8.00
N VAL A 233 20.27 -16.70 7.20
CA VAL A 233 20.00 -15.29 7.44
C VAL A 233 18.50 -15.12 7.63
N VAL A 234 18.10 -14.69 8.82
CA VAL A 234 16.73 -14.32 9.14
C VAL A 234 16.59 -12.82 8.94
N THR A 235 15.75 -12.42 8.00
CA THR A 235 15.48 -11.01 7.68
C THR A 235 14.18 -10.59 8.36
N THR A 236 14.18 -9.45 9.05
CA THR A 236 12.98 -8.78 9.55
C THR A 236 12.66 -7.61 8.63
N PHE A 237 11.39 -7.45 8.31
CA PHE A 237 10.89 -6.35 7.50
C PHE A 237 10.19 -5.33 8.39
N VAL A 238 10.13 -4.07 7.92
CA VAL A 238 9.50 -2.97 8.68
C VAL A 238 8.00 -3.20 8.88
N ASP A 239 7.35 -3.96 8.00
CA ASP A 239 5.94 -4.37 8.14
C ASP A 239 5.73 -5.50 9.18
N GLY A 240 6.78 -5.96 9.86
CA GLY A 240 6.76 -7.05 10.83
C GLY A 240 6.91 -8.44 10.23
N GLY A 241 7.03 -8.55 8.90
CA GLY A 241 7.32 -9.80 8.21
C GLY A 241 8.67 -10.40 8.59
N ARG A 242 8.80 -11.72 8.43
CA ARG A 242 10.08 -12.45 8.60
C ARG A 242 10.27 -13.45 7.47
N ASP A 243 11.48 -13.49 6.94
CA ASP A 243 11.88 -14.51 5.97
C ASP A 243 13.26 -15.09 6.29
N THR A 244 13.51 -16.32 5.84
CA THR A 244 14.80 -17.00 6.02
C THR A 244 15.40 -17.36 4.67
N SER A 245 16.61 -16.86 4.43
CA SER A 245 17.43 -17.23 3.28
C SER A 245 18.70 -17.93 3.73
N SER A 246 19.33 -18.69 2.84
CA SER A 246 20.57 -19.40 3.18
C SER A 246 21.63 -19.27 2.09
N ALA A 247 22.89 -19.25 2.50
CA ALA A 247 24.06 -19.37 1.63
C ALA A 247 24.92 -20.57 2.03
N ILE A 248 25.51 -21.24 1.04
CA ILE A 248 26.44 -22.36 1.26
C ILE A 248 27.88 -21.84 1.21
N ILE A 249 28.60 -21.95 2.31
CA ILE A 249 29.99 -21.52 2.42
C ILE A 249 30.89 -22.73 2.37
N ARG A 250 31.76 -22.80 1.35
CA ARG A 250 32.82 -23.79 1.25
C ARG A 250 34.06 -23.22 1.91
N VAL A 251 34.58 -23.92 2.93
CA VAL A 251 35.75 -23.44 3.67
C VAL A 251 37.02 -24.07 3.12
N THR A 252 37.97 -23.23 2.70
CA THR A 252 39.33 -23.70 2.40
C THR A 252 40.17 -23.67 3.68
N PRO A 253 40.82 -24.77 4.09
CA PRO A 253 41.73 -24.79 5.23
C PRO A 253 42.83 -23.75 5.08
N THR A 254 43.22 -23.11 6.18
CA THR A 254 44.43 -22.30 6.23
C THR A 254 45.67 -23.20 6.17
N SER A 255 46.63 -22.85 5.32
CA SER A 255 47.92 -23.55 5.15
C SER A 255 48.84 -23.36 6.34
#